data_AF-A0A3D5X3W2-F1
#
_entry.id   AF-A0A3D5X3W2-F1
#
_cell.length_a   1.000
_cell.length_b   1.000
_cell.length_c   1.000
_cell.angle_alpha   90.00
_cell.angle_beta   90.00
_cell.angle_gamma   90.00
#
_symmetry.space_group_name_H-M   'P 1'
#
loop_
_entity.id
_entity.type
_entity.pdbx_description
1 polymer ?
#
loop_
_entity_poly.entity_id
_entity_poly.type
_entity_poly.pdbx_seq_one_letter_code
_entity_poly.pdbx_strand_id
1 'polypeptide(L)' 'YGGNGAVFQNWAQYLITMKYLAEMTDEQTLVLSSGHPMGLFPSHNDAPRVVVTNGMMIPNYSKKDDWERFNAL' A
#
# COMPACT_ATOMS: atom_id res chain seq x y z
N TYR A 1 -8.96 -0.89 13.23
CA TYR A 1 -9.64 -1.66 14.30
C TYR A 1 -8.79 -2.90 14.60
N GLY A 2 -9.18 -3.77 15.55
CA GLY A 2 -8.41 -5.00 15.82
C GLY A 2 -7.06 -4.78 16.51
N GLY A 3 -6.84 -3.61 17.14
CA GLY A 3 -5.62 -3.26 17.86
C GLY A 3 -4.47 -2.83 16.94
N ASN A 4 -4.14 -3.63 15.93
CA ASN A 4 -2.98 -3.43 15.05
C ASN A 4 -3.33 -3.24 13.55
N GLY A 5 -4.61 -3.22 13.19
CA GLY A 5 -5.04 -2.93 11.82
C GLY A 5 -4.85 -1.44 11.50
N ALA A 6 -3.72 -1.13 10.85
CA ALA A 6 -3.33 0.20 10.41
C ALA A 6 -3.67 0.45 8.93
N VAL A 7 -3.91 1.72 8.58
CA VAL A 7 -4.15 2.13 7.17
C VAL A 7 -2.83 2.34 6.43
N PHE A 8 -1.86 2.93 7.12
CA PHE A 8 -0.48 3.15 6.67
C PHE A 8 0.46 2.76 7.80
N GLN A 9 1.68 2.34 7.47
CA GLN A 9 2.70 2.02 8.47
C GLN A 9 3.23 3.28 9.14
N ASN A 10 3.23 4.41 8.43
CA ASN A 10 3.67 5.69 8.96
C ASN A 10 3.00 6.89 8.27
N TRP A 11 3.21 8.08 8.82
CA TRP A 11 2.64 9.33 8.32
C TRP A 11 3.17 9.76 6.95
N ALA A 12 4.41 9.44 6.61
CA ALA A 12 4.98 9.80 5.31
C ALA A 12 4.25 9.08 4.17
N GLN A 13 3.95 7.78 4.37
CA GLN A 13 3.16 7.00 3.42
C GLN A 13 1.77 7.59 3.20
N TYR A 14 1.09 8.04 4.26
CA TYR A 14 -0.19 8.75 4.15
C TYR A 14 -0.06 10.02 3.28
N LEU A 15 0.90 10.89 3.60
CA LEU A 15 1.06 12.17 2.91
C LEU A 15 1.41 11.99 1.42
N ILE A 16 2.31 11.05 1.11
CA ILE A 16 2.68 10.76 -0.28
C ILE A 16 1.51 10.14 -1.04
N THR A 17 0.74 9.24 -0.41
CA THR A 17 -0.46 8.66 -1.02
C THR A 17 -1.49 9.73 -1.34
N MET A 18 -1.76 10.64 -0.40
CA MET A 18 -2.69 11.76 -0.64
C MET A 18 -2.19 12.67 -1.77
N LYS A 19 -0.88 12.93 -1.84
CA LYS A 19 -0.28 13.67 -2.94
C LYS A 19 -0.52 12.99 -4.29
N TYR A 20 -0.23 11.69 -4.41
CA TYR A 20 -0.44 10.96 -5.66
C TYR A 20 -1.92 10.89 -6.06
N LEU A 21 -2.83 10.68 -5.11
CA LEU A 21 -4.26 10.70 -5.40
C LEU A 21 -4.75 12.07 -5.88
N ALA A 22 -4.14 13.17 -5.40
CA ALA A 22 -4.48 14.52 -5.84
C ALA A 22 -3.92 14.88 -7.21
N GLU A 23 -2.81 14.25 -7.64
CA GLU A 23 -2.08 14.57 -8.87
C GLU A 23 -2.32 13.58 -10.03
N MET A 24 -2.85 12.38 -9.74
CA MET A 24 -3.02 11.32 -10.74
C MET A 24 -4.07 11.63 -11.80
N THR A 25 -3.89 11.07 -13.00
CA THR A 25 -4.85 11.18 -14.11
C THR A 25 -5.75 9.94 -14.23
N ASP A 26 -6.78 10.02 -15.07
CA ASP A 26 -7.66 8.90 -15.44
C ASP A 26 -6.96 7.78 -16.24
N GLU A 27 -5.70 7.99 -16.62
CA GLU A 27 -4.89 6.99 -17.32
C GLU A 27 -3.82 6.36 -16.41
N GLN A 28 -3.84 6.60 -15.09
CA GLN A 28 -2.85 6.06 -14.15
C GLN A 28 -3.45 5.19 -13.04
N THR A 29 -2.66 4.22 -12.57
CA THR A 29 -2.97 3.40 -11.40
C THR A 29 -1.94 3.66 -10.30
N LEU A 30 -2.38 3.98 -9.10
CA LEU A 30 -1.56 4.02 -7.90
C LEU A 30 -1.40 2.60 -7.33
N VAL A 31 -0.16 2.16 -7.14
CA VAL A 31 0.13 0.86 -6.51
C VAL A 31 0.54 1.07 -5.06
N LEU A 32 -0.23 0.50 -4.13
CA LEU A 32 0.03 0.51 -2.68
C LEU A 32 0.43 -0.89 -2.20
N SER A 33 1.60 -0.99 -1.59
CA SER A 33 2.14 -2.24 -1.03
C SER A 33 2.31 -2.11 0.49
N SER A 34 1.44 -2.77 1.25
CA SER A 34 1.40 -2.70 2.73
C SER A 34 1.42 -1.27 3.26
N GLY A 35 0.63 -0.39 2.64
CA GLY A 35 0.60 1.05 2.92
C GLY A 35 1.65 1.89 2.19
N HIS A 36 2.73 1.31 1.67
CA HIS A 36 3.75 2.06 0.94
C HIS A 36 3.30 2.41 -0.50
N PRO A 37 3.29 3.69 -0.90
CA PRO A 37 2.97 4.10 -2.26
C PRO A 37 4.16 3.87 -3.19
N MET A 38 4.10 2.78 -3.98
CA MET A 38 5.12 2.45 -4.97
C MET A 38 5.19 3.47 -6.11
N GLY A 39 4.09 4.17 -6.37
CA GLY A 39 3.99 5.23 -7.37
C GLY A 39 2.80 5.10 -8.31
N LEU A 40 2.75 6.02 -9.27
CA LEU A 40 1.75 6.06 -10.34
C LEU A 40 2.30 5.38 -11.60
N PHE A 41 1.57 4.41 -12.11
CA PHE A 41 1.93 3.66 -13.31
C PHE A 41 0.92 3.93 -14.43
N PRO A 42 1.34 4.05 -15.70
CA PRO A 42 0.42 4.16 -16.84
C PRO A 42 -0.53 2.96 -16.92
N SER A 43 -1.77 3.22 -17.26
CA SER A 43 -2.89 2.27 -17.35
C SER A 43 -3.93 2.78 -18.37
N HIS A 44 -5.23 2.62 -18.11
CA HIS A 44 -6.32 3.12 -18.95
C HIS A 44 -7.55 3.47 -18.10
N ASN A 45 -8.53 4.15 -18.67
CA ASN A 45 -9.70 4.67 -17.91
C ASN A 45 -10.51 3.57 -17.20
N ASP A 46 -10.62 2.38 -17.81
CA ASP A 46 -11.31 1.24 -17.19
C ASP A 46 -10.48 0.48 -16.15
N ALA A 47 -9.20 0.84 -15.97
CA ALA A 47 -8.33 0.23 -14.97
C ALA A 47 -8.63 0.82 -13.57
N PRO A 48 -8.47 0.02 -12.50
CA PRO A 48 -8.61 0.52 -11.13
C PRO A 48 -7.70 1.72 -10.87
N ARG A 49 -8.20 2.76 -10.19
CA ARG A 49 -7.35 3.90 -9.78
C ARG A 49 -6.28 3.51 -8.78
N VAL A 50 -6.58 2.53 -7.95
CA VAL A 50 -5.68 2.08 -6.88
C VAL A 50 -5.71 0.56 -6.79
N VAL A 51 -4.53 -0.05 -6.73
CA VAL A 51 -4.36 -1.46 -6.39
C VAL A 51 -3.67 -1.53 -5.03
N VAL A 52 -4.26 -2.27 -4.10
CA VAL A 52 -3.79 -2.37 -2.71
C VAL A 52 -3.48 -3.81 -2.37
N THR A 53 -2.28 -4.05 -1.85
CA THR A 53 -1.95 -5.27 -1.12
C THR A 53 -1.59 -4.91 0.32
N ASN A 54 -1.96 -5.76 1.29
CA ASN A 54 -1.61 -5.55 2.70
C ASN A 54 -1.23 -6.90 3.33
N GLY A 55 0.00 -7.00 3.85
CA GLY A 55 0.46 -8.21 4.56
C GLY A 55 0.64 -9.44 3.68
N MET A 56 0.77 -9.27 2.36
CA MET A 56 1.03 -10.37 1.44
C MET A 56 2.44 -10.92 1.68
N MET A 57 2.53 -12.21 2.03
CA MET A 57 3.79 -12.88 2.36
C MET A 57 3.86 -14.27 1.72
N ILE A 58 5.09 -14.74 1.46
CA ILE A 58 5.31 -16.13 1.08
C ILE A 58 4.85 -17.02 2.25
N PRO A 59 4.08 -18.11 2.03
CA PRO A 59 3.42 -18.86 3.10
C PRO A 59 4.35 -19.32 4.24
N ASN A 60 5.58 -19.71 3.91
CA ASN A 60 6.57 -20.18 4.90
C ASN A 60 7.05 -19.09 5.88
N TYR A 61 6.79 -17.81 5.57
CA TYR A 61 7.20 -16.62 6.34
C TYR A 61 5.99 -15.76 6.77
N SER A 62 4.81 -16.37 6.84
CA SER A 62 3.55 -15.69 7.20
C SER A 62 3.16 -15.96 8.67
N LYS A 63 4.14 -16.26 9.54
CA LYS A 63 3.90 -16.45 10.96
C LYS A 63 3.82 -15.11 11.68
N LYS A 64 3.27 -15.13 12.89
CA LYS A 64 3.12 -13.92 13.71
C LYS A 64 4.46 -13.25 14.01
N ASP A 65 5.48 -14.02 14.39
CA ASP A 65 6.82 -13.50 14.69
C ASP A 65 7.48 -12.87 13.46
N ASP A 66 7.26 -13.46 12.28
CA ASP A 66 7.72 -12.88 11.01
C ASP A 66 7.02 -11.53 10.76
N TRP A 67 5.69 -11.48 10.94
CA TRP A 67 4.92 -10.25 10.80
C TRP A 67 5.38 -9.15 11.77
N GLU A 68 5.60 -9.48 13.05
CA GLU A 68 6.08 -8.53 14.05
C GLU A 68 7.45 -7.95 13.67
N ARG A 69 8.37 -8.81 13.19
CA ARG A 69 9.68 -8.40 12.70
C ARG A 69 9.57 -7.47 11.49
N PHE A 70 8.80 -7.84 10.46
CA PHE A 70 8.69 -7.05 9.24
C PHE A 70 7.93 -5.75 9.43
N ASN A 71 6.97 -5.71 10.37
CA ASN A 71 6.23 -4.49 10.68
C ASN A 71 7.09 -3.45 11.44
N ALA A 72 8.17 -3.87 12.08
CA ALA A 72 9.09 -3.00 12.81
C ALA A 72 10.25 -2.45 11.96
N LEU A 73 10.46 -3.00 10.76
CA LEU A 73 11.51 -2.59 9.82
C LEU A 73 10.98 -1.53 8.84
#